data_AF-A0A8T2VX21-F1
#
_entry.id   AF-A0A8T2VX21-F1
#
_cell.length_a   1.000
_cell.length_b   1.000
_cell.length_c   1.000
_cell.angle_alpha   90.00
_cell.angle_beta   90.00
_cell.angle_gamma   90.00
#
_symmetry.space_group_name_H-M   'P 1'
#
loop_
_entity.id
_entity.type
_entity.pdbx_description
1 polymer ?
#
loop_
_entity_poly.entity_id
_entity_poly.type
_entity_poly.pdbx_seq_one_letter_code
_entity_poly.pdbx_strand_id
1 'polypeptide(L)'
;MEIDLKPHVDFFDRLVELIPAKHYLADPDERVDLRHMKKKDRQAAKEQFKKQHKDTKKASLDPSTAKGTLELLKLKSEAEEQARSAGGGGEAAKGPVDREALRAKLQARLEDLRKQRKADEQEKKVDSAKQWRDTALDEGRRKAVEKRKLEALKPSGGKQSQSRQQQQQDRRPAKQQRTGGVSQQSQGGIADGNVGGAGLTFSKVDFGNGASNSDRRKGKHKLSKAELLQEAEKRQAQQGAGGGGGARGEGEEQEAWGAALKRAQGEKVFDDPKLLRKSMKKEAKMKQKKSKVWNERLEKQKEGQEAKQAKRRTNLQRRVDAKKEAKKAKREKKLLRAGFEGRKKTFITTPSPKPPKS
;
A
#
# COMPACT_ATOMS: atom_id res chain seq x y z
N MET A 1 60.72 -15.99 -36.85
CA MET A 1 60.35 -16.10 -35.43
C MET A 1 58.84 -16.14 -35.38
N GLU A 2 58.25 -17.31 -35.16
CA GLU A 2 56.81 -17.39 -34.91
C GLU A 2 56.55 -16.79 -33.53
N ILE A 3 55.73 -15.74 -33.48
CA ILE A 3 55.36 -15.10 -32.23
C ILE A 3 54.34 -16.01 -31.55
N ASP A 4 54.73 -16.64 -30.45
CA ASP A 4 53.78 -17.42 -29.66
C ASP A 4 52.78 -16.45 -29.00
N LEU A 5 51.53 -16.50 -29.47
CA LEU A 5 50.46 -15.63 -28.99
C LEU A 5 49.80 -16.16 -27.71
N LYS A 6 50.04 -17.42 -27.32
CA LYS A 6 49.51 -18.02 -26.09
C LYS A 6 49.80 -17.18 -24.83
N PRO A 7 51.04 -16.72 -24.56
CA PRO A 7 51.31 -15.89 -23.38
C PRO A 7 50.55 -14.55 -23.38
N HIS A 8 50.26 -14.00 -24.55
CA HIS A 8 49.46 -12.78 -24.66
C HIS A 8 47.98 -13.06 -24.34
N VAL A 9 47.42 -14.16 -24.84
CA VAL A 9 46.06 -14.60 -24.52
C VAL A 9 45.92 -14.86 -23.02
N ASP A 10 46.85 -15.60 -22.41
CA ASP A 10 46.85 -15.88 -20.97
C ASP A 10 46.92 -14.60 -20.12
N PHE A 11 47.68 -13.60 -20.58
CA PHE A 11 47.76 -12.29 -19.92
C PHE A 11 46.42 -11.55 -19.96
N PHE A 12 45.76 -11.52 -21.12
CA PHE A 12 44.45 -10.88 -21.26
C PHE A 12 43.37 -11.62 -20.47
N ASP A 13 43.40 -12.95 -20.45
CA ASP A 13 42.47 -13.76 -19.68
C ASP A 13 42.57 -13.44 -18.17
N ARG A 14 43.80 -13.37 -17.63
CA ARG A 14 44.05 -12.94 -16.24
C ARG A 14 43.57 -11.52 -15.96
N LEU A 15 43.69 -10.61 -16.93
CA LEU A 15 43.21 -9.23 -16.80
C LEU A 15 41.68 -9.19 -16.72
N VAL A 16 40.99 -9.98 -17.53
CA VAL A 16 39.52 -10.08 -17.53
C VAL A 16 39.00 -10.77 -16.26
N GLU A 17 39.75 -11.73 -15.71
CA GLU A 17 39.44 -12.36 -14.42
C GLU A 17 39.48 -11.38 -13.24
N LEU A 18 40.33 -10.34 -13.31
CA LEU A 18 40.45 -9.34 -12.24
C LEU A 18 39.23 -8.41 -12.16
N ILE A 19 38.48 -8.28 -13.26
CA ILE A 19 37.31 -7.40 -13.32
C ILE A 19 36.08 -8.17 -12.85
N PRO A 20 35.31 -7.67 -11.85
CA PRO A 20 34.12 -8.36 -11.37
C PRO A 20 33.11 -8.65 -12.48
N ALA A 21 32.58 -9.89 -12.49
CA ALA A 21 31.65 -10.39 -13.51
C ALA A 21 30.41 -9.49 -13.70
N LYS A 22 30.00 -8.79 -12.63
CA LYS A 22 28.90 -7.82 -12.60
C LYS A 22 28.99 -6.72 -13.67
N HIS A 23 30.18 -6.36 -14.12
CA HIS A 23 30.33 -5.30 -15.13
C HIS A 23 30.10 -5.78 -16.56
N TYR A 24 30.21 -7.09 -16.81
CA TYR A 24 30.03 -7.69 -18.13
C TYR A 24 28.73 -8.49 -18.26
N LEU A 25 28.25 -9.04 -17.15
CA LEU A 25 27.03 -9.85 -17.08
C LEU A 25 25.94 -9.03 -16.39
N ALA A 26 24.74 -9.02 -16.98
CA ALA A 26 23.58 -8.42 -16.34
C ALA A 26 23.32 -9.13 -15.00
N ASP A 27 23.10 -8.35 -13.94
CA ASP A 27 22.81 -8.89 -12.62
C ASP A 27 21.57 -9.81 -12.73
N PRO A 28 21.68 -11.12 -12.45
CA PRO A 28 20.52 -12.01 -12.45
C PRO A 28 19.50 -11.64 -11.35
N ASP A 29 19.94 -10.84 -10.37
CA ASP A 29 19.17 -10.31 -9.25
C ASP A 29 18.57 -8.93 -9.51
N GLU A 30 18.47 -8.48 -10.78
CA GLU A 30 17.81 -7.23 -11.10
C GLU A 30 16.39 -7.21 -10.50
N ARG A 31 16.14 -6.21 -9.64
CA ARG A 31 14.94 -6.19 -8.81
C ARG A 31 13.71 -5.99 -9.69
N VAL A 32 12.99 -7.07 -9.94
CA VAL A 32 11.71 -7.00 -10.65
C VAL A 32 10.75 -6.08 -9.91
N ASP A 33 10.24 -5.10 -10.62
CA ASP A 33 9.48 -4.00 -10.05
C ASP A 33 8.04 -4.46 -9.71
N LEU A 34 7.86 -5.01 -8.50
CA LEU A 34 6.62 -5.65 -8.03
C LEU A 34 5.41 -4.70 -7.86
N ARG A 35 5.57 -3.40 -8.16
CA ARG A 35 4.58 -2.35 -7.92
C ARG A 35 3.30 -2.53 -8.70
N HIS A 36 3.39 -3.03 -9.93
CA HIS A 36 2.26 -3.11 -10.87
C HIS A 36 1.61 -4.50 -10.96
N MET A 37 2.13 -5.50 -10.22
CA MET A 37 1.54 -6.83 -10.21
C MET A 37 0.29 -6.91 -9.32
N LYS A 38 -0.65 -7.80 -9.69
CA LYS A 38 -1.83 -8.12 -8.86
C LYS A 38 -1.39 -8.69 -7.52
N LYS A 39 -2.23 -8.55 -6.48
CA LYS A 39 -1.86 -8.88 -5.09
C LYS A 39 -1.41 -10.34 -4.90
N LYS A 40 -2.08 -11.30 -5.56
CA LYS A 40 -1.73 -12.74 -5.51
C LYS A 40 -0.38 -13.00 -6.16
N ASP A 41 -0.19 -12.52 -7.38
CA ASP A 41 1.05 -12.66 -8.15
C ASP A 41 2.23 -12.00 -7.43
N ARG A 42 2.00 -10.86 -6.77
CA ARG A 42 3.01 -10.17 -5.94
C ARG A 42 3.45 -11.00 -4.73
N GLN A 43 2.55 -11.76 -4.12
CA GLN A 43 2.89 -12.62 -2.99
C GLN A 43 3.71 -13.82 -3.47
N ALA A 44 3.29 -14.47 -4.56
CA ALA A 44 4.02 -15.56 -5.18
C ALA A 44 5.42 -15.12 -5.62
N ALA A 45 5.56 -13.98 -6.29
CA ALA A 45 6.85 -13.44 -6.70
C ALA A 45 7.75 -13.16 -5.48
N LYS A 46 7.22 -12.60 -4.40
CA LYS A 46 8.00 -12.38 -3.16
C LYS A 46 8.48 -13.68 -2.53
N GLU A 47 7.69 -14.75 -2.59
CA GLU A 47 8.10 -16.07 -2.09
C GLU A 47 9.18 -16.68 -2.98
N GLN A 48 9.07 -16.52 -4.30
CA GLN A 48 10.09 -16.93 -5.26
C GLN A 48 11.40 -16.17 -5.02
N PHE A 49 11.38 -14.84 -4.89
CA PHE A 49 12.58 -14.05 -4.56
C PHE A 49 13.22 -14.48 -3.24
N LYS A 50 12.42 -14.80 -2.22
CA LYS A 50 12.94 -15.31 -0.94
C LYS A 50 13.58 -16.68 -1.08
N LYS A 51 13.06 -17.56 -1.93
CA LYS A 51 13.63 -18.88 -2.20
C LYS A 51 14.92 -18.72 -3.00
N GLN A 52 14.87 -18.02 -4.12
CA GLN A 52 16.03 -17.70 -4.95
C GLN A 52 17.16 -17.08 -4.11
N HIS A 53 16.87 -16.07 -3.28
CA HIS A 53 17.89 -15.47 -2.41
C HIS A 53 18.47 -16.45 -1.36
N LYS A 54 17.69 -17.44 -0.89
CA LYS A 54 18.24 -18.50 -0.01
C LYS A 54 19.11 -19.46 -0.81
N ASP A 55 18.71 -19.78 -2.02
CA ASP A 55 19.41 -20.73 -2.89
C ASP A 55 20.70 -20.11 -3.43
N THR A 56 20.73 -18.82 -3.78
CA THR A 56 21.95 -18.08 -4.14
C THR A 56 22.91 -17.99 -2.97
N LYS A 57 22.40 -17.77 -1.74
CA LYS A 57 23.25 -17.80 -0.55
C LYS A 57 23.86 -19.17 -0.28
N LYS A 58 23.12 -20.25 -0.51
CA LYS A 58 23.65 -21.62 -0.41
C LYS A 58 24.70 -21.87 -1.48
N ALA A 59 24.38 -21.57 -2.74
CA ALA A 59 25.30 -21.71 -3.87
C ALA A 59 26.58 -20.88 -3.71
N SER A 60 26.49 -19.69 -3.12
CA SER A 60 27.66 -18.84 -2.81
C SER A 60 28.55 -19.41 -1.71
N LEU A 61 28.06 -20.33 -0.88
CA LEU A 61 28.82 -20.99 0.18
C LEU A 61 29.49 -22.28 -0.31
N ASP A 62 29.16 -22.75 -1.51
CA ASP A 62 29.72 -23.98 -2.08
C ASP A 62 30.92 -23.64 -2.99
N PRO A 63 32.15 -24.05 -2.64
CA PRO A 63 33.37 -23.69 -3.39
C PRO A 63 33.41 -24.29 -4.79
N SER A 64 32.68 -25.37 -5.05
CA SER A 64 32.53 -25.97 -6.39
C SER A 64 31.64 -25.15 -7.34
N THR A 65 30.85 -24.21 -6.80
CA THR A 65 29.88 -23.42 -7.57
C THR A 65 30.42 -22.02 -7.91
N ALA A 66 31.54 -21.62 -7.30
CA ALA A 66 32.23 -20.37 -7.60
C ALA A 66 32.84 -20.44 -9.01
N LYS A 67 32.35 -19.60 -9.93
CA LYS A 67 32.80 -19.54 -11.32
C LYS A 67 33.53 -18.23 -11.60
N GLY A 68 34.55 -18.30 -12.44
CA GLY A 68 35.29 -17.13 -12.92
C GLY A 68 34.47 -16.27 -13.89
N THR A 69 34.93 -15.04 -14.16
CA THR A 69 34.24 -14.12 -15.10
C THR A 69 34.22 -14.68 -16.52
N LEU A 70 35.33 -15.25 -16.97
CA LEU A 70 35.47 -15.90 -18.27
C LEU A 70 34.59 -17.15 -18.40
N GLU A 71 34.50 -17.97 -17.35
CA GLU A 71 33.63 -19.15 -17.35
C GLU A 71 32.15 -18.75 -17.46
N LEU A 72 31.74 -17.69 -16.77
CA LEU A 72 30.38 -17.16 -16.86
C LEU A 72 30.08 -16.59 -18.26
N LEU A 73 31.06 -15.96 -18.91
CA LEU A 73 30.93 -15.49 -20.29
C LEU A 73 30.82 -16.65 -21.28
N LYS A 74 31.61 -17.71 -21.13
CA LYS A 74 31.54 -18.94 -21.94
C LYS A 74 30.19 -19.64 -21.77
N LEU A 75 29.72 -19.80 -20.53
CA LEU A 75 28.40 -20.37 -20.27
C LEU A 75 27.27 -19.53 -20.88
N LYS A 76 27.42 -18.20 -20.88
CA LYS A 76 26.46 -17.32 -21.53
C LYS A 76 26.47 -17.48 -23.04
N SER A 77 27.64 -17.54 -23.69
CA SER A 77 27.72 -17.75 -25.13
C SER A 77 27.16 -19.11 -25.53
N GLU A 78 27.46 -20.17 -24.78
CA GLU A 78 26.90 -21.50 -24.99
C GLU A 78 25.38 -21.52 -24.82
N ALA A 79 24.84 -20.83 -23.80
CA ALA A 79 23.40 -20.70 -23.61
C ALA A 79 22.73 -19.92 -24.75
N GLU A 80 23.38 -18.88 -25.28
CA GLU A 80 22.88 -18.13 -26.45
C GLU A 80 22.91 -18.97 -27.72
N GLU A 81 23.94 -19.79 -27.94
CA GLU A 81 24.01 -20.73 -29.07
C GLU A 81 22.93 -21.82 -28.98
N GLN A 82 22.73 -22.39 -27.78
CA GLN A 82 21.65 -23.35 -27.53
C GLN A 82 20.26 -22.72 -27.70
N ALA A 83 20.08 -21.46 -27.29
CA ALA A 83 18.84 -20.72 -27.53
C ALA A 83 18.62 -20.43 -29.02
N ARG A 84 19.68 -20.17 -29.79
CA ARG A 84 19.62 -20.02 -31.25
C ARG A 84 19.33 -21.34 -31.96
N SER A 85 19.80 -22.47 -31.46
CA SER A 85 19.50 -23.79 -32.02
C SER A 85 18.10 -24.31 -31.63
N ALA A 86 17.60 -23.97 -30.43
CA ALA A 86 16.27 -24.37 -29.96
C ALA A 86 15.14 -23.44 -30.43
N GLY A 87 15.44 -22.14 -30.62
CA GLY A 87 14.55 -21.17 -31.23
C GLY A 87 14.60 -21.29 -32.74
N GLY A 88 13.94 -22.31 -33.29
CA GLY A 88 13.88 -22.62 -34.72
C GLY A 88 13.74 -21.37 -35.60
N GLY A 89 14.89 -20.89 -36.09
CA GLY A 89 14.98 -20.02 -37.24
C GLY A 89 14.44 -20.81 -38.41
N GLY A 90 13.25 -20.43 -38.88
CA GLY A 90 12.67 -20.96 -40.10
C GLY A 90 13.55 -20.56 -41.28
N GLU A 91 14.54 -21.38 -41.58
CA GLU A 91 15.11 -21.47 -42.91
C GLU A 91 13.99 -21.99 -43.81
N ALA A 92 13.51 -21.10 -44.69
CA ALA A 92 12.37 -21.35 -45.55
C ALA A 92 12.70 -22.49 -46.53
N ALA A 93 12.25 -23.70 -46.20
CA ALA A 93 12.10 -24.77 -47.15
C ALA A 93 11.15 -24.31 -48.26
N LYS A 94 11.71 -24.04 -49.44
CA LYS A 94 11.01 -23.70 -50.67
C LYS A 94 10.30 -24.94 -51.20
N GLY A 95 9.11 -25.22 -50.67
CA GLY A 95 8.07 -25.99 -51.35
C GLY A 95 6.93 -25.05 -51.75
N PRO A 96 6.13 -25.36 -52.78
CA PRO A 96 4.98 -24.54 -53.16
C PRO A 96 3.91 -24.66 -52.08
N VAL A 97 3.98 -23.81 -51.06
CA VAL A 97 2.93 -23.66 -50.05
C VAL A 97 1.84 -22.77 -50.63
N ASP A 98 0.65 -23.34 -50.79
CA ASP A 98 -0.54 -22.63 -51.27
C ASP A 98 -0.76 -21.34 -50.49
N ARG A 99 -0.92 -20.23 -51.22
CA ARG A 99 -1.03 -18.88 -50.64
C ARG A 99 -2.21 -18.77 -49.66
N GLU A 100 -3.25 -19.56 -49.90
CA GLU A 100 -4.43 -19.65 -49.04
C GLU A 100 -4.12 -20.36 -47.73
N ALA A 101 -3.35 -21.44 -47.75
CA ALA A 101 -2.91 -22.14 -46.55
C ALA A 101 -2.02 -21.24 -45.67
N LEU A 102 -1.16 -20.40 -46.28
CA LEU A 102 -0.37 -19.41 -45.55
C LEU A 102 -1.23 -18.31 -44.92
N ARG A 103 -2.26 -17.82 -45.62
CA ARG A 103 -3.22 -16.85 -45.09
C ARG A 103 -4.04 -17.43 -43.94
N ALA A 104 -4.52 -18.66 -44.07
CA ALA A 104 -5.25 -19.36 -43.02
C ALA A 104 -4.37 -19.56 -41.78
N LYS A 105 -3.11 -19.97 -41.97
CA LYS A 105 -2.14 -20.12 -40.87
C LYS A 105 -1.81 -18.79 -40.18
N LEU A 106 -1.73 -17.70 -40.95
CA LEU A 106 -1.56 -16.35 -40.40
C LEU A 106 -2.79 -15.91 -39.59
N GLN A 107 -3.99 -16.14 -40.12
CA GLN A 107 -5.24 -15.81 -39.42
C GLN A 107 -5.39 -16.61 -38.12
N ALA A 108 -5.15 -17.92 -38.14
CA ALA A 108 -5.16 -18.76 -36.95
C ALA A 108 -4.15 -18.26 -35.90
N ARG A 109 -2.93 -17.90 -36.33
CA ARG A 109 -1.93 -17.32 -35.42
C ARG A 109 -2.35 -15.96 -34.87
N LEU A 110 -3.01 -15.12 -35.66
CA LEU A 110 -3.55 -13.84 -35.20
C LEU A 110 -4.69 -14.04 -34.20
N GLU A 111 -5.56 -15.03 -34.41
CA GLU A 111 -6.63 -15.39 -33.48
C GLU A 111 -6.09 -15.94 -32.16
N ASP A 112 -5.07 -16.80 -32.20
CA ASP A 112 -4.44 -17.30 -30.98
C ASP A 112 -3.75 -16.19 -30.20
N LEU A 113 -3.09 -15.25 -30.90
CA LEU A 113 -2.54 -14.04 -30.27
C LEU A 113 -3.62 -13.12 -29.70
N ARG A 114 -4.81 -13.04 -30.31
CA ARG A 114 -5.98 -12.31 -29.77
C ARG A 114 -6.54 -12.99 -28.53
N LYS A 115 -6.66 -14.32 -28.53
CA LYS A 115 -7.08 -15.14 -27.37
C LYS A 115 -6.10 -15.02 -26.20
N GLN A 116 -4.79 -15.11 -26.47
CA GLN A 116 -3.74 -14.92 -25.45
C GLN A 116 -3.80 -13.52 -24.82
N ARG A 117 -4.06 -12.49 -25.63
CA ARG A 117 -4.25 -11.11 -25.15
C ARG A 117 -5.63 -10.84 -24.57
N LYS A 118 -6.55 -11.82 -24.58
CA LYS A 118 -7.94 -11.69 -24.15
C LYS A 118 -8.65 -10.49 -24.79
N ALA A 119 -8.33 -10.19 -26.06
CA ALA A 119 -8.85 -9.02 -26.76
C ALA A 119 -10.39 -9.06 -26.84
N ASP A 120 -10.96 -10.21 -27.18
CA ASP A 120 -12.41 -10.40 -27.28
C ASP A 120 -13.12 -10.27 -25.91
N GLU A 121 -12.47 -10.65 -24.81
CA GLU A 121 -13.01 -10.40 -23.46
C GLU A 121 -13.01 -8.91 -23.11
N GLN A 122 -12.04 -8.15 -23.63
CA GLN A 122 -11.99 -6.70 -23.44
C GLN A 122 -13.05 -6.01 -24.28
N GLU A 123 -13.26 -6.42 -25.53
CA GLU A 123 -14.33 -5.90 -26.39
C GLU A 123 -15.71 -6.16 -25.80
N LYS A 124 -16.00 -7.40 -25.36
CA LYS A 124 -17.27 -7.73 -24.68
C LYS A 124 -17.48 -6.93 -23.39
N LYS A 125 -16.41 -6.65 -22.62
CA LYS A 125 -16.46 -5.78 -21.43
C LYS A 125 -16.74 -4.32 -21.80
N VAL A 126 -16.15 -3.84 -22.88
CA VAL A 126 -16.38 -2.48 -23.39
C VAL A 126 -17.82 -2.33 -23.88
N ASP A 127 -18.35 -3.31 -24.61
CA ASP A 127 -19.71 -3.26 -25.14
C ASP A 127 -20.77 -3.44 -24.05
N SER A 128 -20.56 -4.35 -23.09
CA SER A 128 -21.43 -4.42 -21.90
C SER A 128 -21.40 -3.14 -21.06
N ALA A 129 -20.25 -2.46 -20.96
CA ALA A 129 -20.15 -1.17 -20.29
C ALA A 129 -20.88 -0.05 -21.06
N LYS A 130 -20.83 -0.04 -22.40
CA LYS A 130 -21.62 0.88 -23.24
C LYS A 130 -23.11 0.63 -23.04
N GLN A 131 -23.55 -0.63 -23.12
CA GLN A 131 -24.94 -1.03 -22.91
C GLN A 131 -25.45 -0.61 -21.52
N TRP A 132 -24.67 -0.85 -20.46
CA TRP A 132 -25.03 -0.41 -19.10
C TRP A 132 -25.14 1.12 -18.98
N ARG A 133 -24.25 1.86 -19.64
CA ARG A 133 -24.30 3.32 -19.64
C ARG A 133 -25.55 3.84 -20.33
N ASP A 134 -25.91 3.24 -21.46
CA ASP A 134 -27.07 3.67 -22.25
C ASP A 134 -28.39 3.31 -21.54
N THR A 135 -28.49 2.14 -20.90
CA THR A 135 -29.66 1.78 -20.07
C THR A 135 -29.79 2.68 -18.83
N ALA A 136 -28.69 2.99 -18.15
CA ALA A 136 -28.69 3.89 -17.01
C ALA A 136 -29.12 5.33 -17.38
N LEU A 137 -28.73 5.80 -18.57
CA LEU A 137 -29.18 7.10 -19.10
C LEU A 137 -30.66 7.09 -19.46
N ASP A 138 -31.16 5.99 -20.05
CA ASP A 138 -32.58 5.85 -20.38
C ASP A 138 -33.45 5.78 -19.11
N GLU A 139 -33.05 5.02 -18.10
CA GLU A 139 -33.71 5.00 -16.80
C GLU A 139 -33.73 6.38 -16.12
N GLY A 140 -32.63 7.13 -16.22
CA GLY A 140 -32.55 8.50 -15.73
C GLY A 140 -33.52 9.44 -16.46
N ARG A 141 -33.66 9.29 -17.79
CA ARG A 141 -34.63 10.04 -18.60
C ARG A 141 -36.06 9.67 -18.22
N ARG A 142 -36.39 8.38 -18.08
CA ARG A 142 -37.71 7.91 -17.65
C ARG A 142 -38.10 8.46 -16.27
N LYS A 143 -37.21 8.35 -15.29
CA LYS A 143 -37.42 8.90 -13.93
C LYS A 143 -37.61 10.41 -13.94
N ALA A 144 -36.90 11.15 -14.80
CA ALA A 144 -37.08 12.59 -14.94
C ALA A 144 -38.43 12.96 -15.56
N VAL A 145 -38.90 12.20 -16.56
CA VAL A 145 -40.24 12.37 -17.17
C VAL A 145 -41.34 12.05 -16.16
N GLU A 146 -41.23 10.93 -15.43
CA GLU A 146 -42.15 10.57 -14.35
C GLU A 146 -42.22 11.65 -13.26
N LYS A 147 -41.06 12.18 -12.84
CA LYS A 147 -41.01 13.29 -11.89
C LYS A 147 -41.74 14.53 -12.41
N ARG A 148 -41.54 14.90 -13.68
CA ARG A 148 -42.24 16.04 -14.32
C ARG A 148 -43.75 15.80 -14.40
N LYS A 149 -44.17 14.57 -14.71
CA LYS A 149 -45.58 14.19 -14.77
C LYS A 149 -46.24 14.26 -13.39
N LEU A 150 -45.57 13.73 -12.35
CA LEU A 150 -46.01 13.83 -10.96
C LEU A 150 -46.05 15.28 -10.44
N GLU A 151 -45.14 16.13 -10.91
CA GLU A 151 -45.11 17.56 -10.57
C GLU A 151 -46.24 18.32 -11.29
N ALA A 152 -46.59 17.93 -12.52
CA ALA A 152 -47.70 18.50 -13.28
C ALA A 152 -49.09 18.08 -12.78
N LEU A 153 -49.22 16.92 -12.12
CA LEU A 153 -50.48 16.45 -11.52
C LEU A 153 -50.77 17.07 -10.14
N LYS A 154 -49.85 17.88 -9.57
CA LYS A 154 -50.11 18.61 -8.33
C LYS A 154 -50.92 19.88 -8.64
N PRO A 155 -52.11 20.08 -8.04
CA PRO A 155 -52.91 21.27 -8.31
C PRO A 155 -52.16 22.54 -7.88
N SER A 156 -52.15 23.51 -8.79
CA SER A 156 -51.60 24.85 -8.64
C SER A 156 -52.32 25.62 -7.52
N GLY A 157 -51.83 25.49 -6.29
CA GLY A 157 -52.12 26.41 -5.18
C GLY A 157 -51.07 27.51 -5.17
N GLY A 158 -51.46 28.72 -5.59
CA GLY A 158 -50.56 29.85 -5.72
C GLY A 158 -49.86 30.26 -4.42
N LYS A 159 -48.57 30.56 -4.53
CA LYS A 159 -47.92 31.76 -3.96
C LYS A 159 -46.49 31.87 -4.45
N GLN A 160 -46.22 32.96 -5.16
CA GLN A 160 -44.90 33.41 -5.54
C GLN A 160 -44.05 33.81 -4.31
N SER A 161 -42.74 33.82 -4.56
CA SER A 161 -41.69 34.53 -3.84
C SER A 161 -41.39 34.10 -2.41
N GLN A 162 -40.44 33.17 -2.26
CA GLN A 162 -39.18 33.35 -1.51
C GLN A 162 -38.43 32.01 -1.50
N SER A 163 -37.14 32.03 -1.87
CA SER A 163 -36.09 30.97 -1.73
C SER A 163 -35.23 30.71 -2.98
N ARG A 164 -35.27 31.57 -4.01
CA ARG A 164 -34.35 31.52 -5.16
C ARG A 164 -32.93 32.03 -4.87
N GLN A 165 -32.41 31.90 -3.65
CA GLN A 165 -31.05 32.36 -3.30
C GLN A 165 -30.22 31.38 -2.46
N GLN A 166 -30.54 30.08 -2.49
CA GLN A 166 -29.73 29.04 -1.83
C GLN A 166 -29.62 27.77 -2.68
N GLN A 167 -29.12 27.87 -3.91
CA GLN A 167 -28.69 26.70 -4.69
C GLN A 167 -27.84 27.09 -5.92
N GLN A 168 -26.74 27.80 -5.70
CA GLN A 168 -25.67 27.94 -6.69
C GLN A 168 -24.30 27.76 -6.02
N GLN A 169 -24.14 26.67 -5.26
CA GLN A 169 -22.85 26.16 -4.84
C GLN A 169 -22.87 24.63 -4.85
N ASP A 170 -23.16 24.01 -5.99
CA ASP A 170 -22.82 22.60 -6.26
C ASP A 170 -22.91 22.30 -7.75
N ARG A 171 -22.00 22.91 -8.52
CA ARG A 171 -21.60 22.39 -9.84
C ARG A 171 -20.08 22.41 -9.92
N ARG A 172 -19.47 21.29 -9.53
CA ARG A 172 -18.09 20.95 -9.90
C ARG A 172 -18.12 19.99 -11.09
N PRO A 173 -17.37 20.26 -12.17
CA PRO A 173 -17.18 19.31 -13.26
C PRO A 173 -16.22 18.19 -12.84
N ALA A 174 -16.56 16.98 -13.28
CA ALA A 174 -15.69 15.81 -13.21
C ALA A 174 -14.52 15.97 -14.21
N LYS A 175 -13.28 15.92 -13.73
CA LYS A 175 -12.11 15.69 -14.58
C LYS A 175 -11.06 14.84 -13.84
N GLN A 176 -10.91 13.64 -14.37
CA GLN A 176 -9.67 12.87 -14.58
C GLN A 176 -8.71 12.72 -13.40
N GLN A 177 -8.71 11.50 -12.86
CA GLN A 177 -7.60 10.94 -12.09
C GLN A 177 -6.38 10.76 -13.00
N ARG A 178 -5.32 11.54 -12.78
CA ARG A 178 -3.94 11.16 -13.09
C ARG A 178 -3.23 10.94 -11.77
N THR A 179 -2.81 9.72 -11.51
CA THR A 179 -2.01 9.34 -10.34
C THR A 179 -0.53 9.49 -10.69
N GLY A 180 0.13 10.49 -10.10
CA GLY A 180 1.58 10.67 -10.13
C GLY A 180 1.98 11.45 -8.89
N GLY A 181 2.47 10.75 -7.87
CA GLY A 181 2.75 11.33 -6.56
C GLY A 181 3.63 10.41 -5.73
N VAL A 182 4.94 10.56 -5.94
CA VAL A 182 6.04 10.11 -5.09
C VAL A 182 5.78 10.56 -3.64
N SER A 183 5.92 9.65 -2.68
CA SER A 183 6.14 10.02 -1.28
C SER A 183 7.20 9.12 -0.66
N GLN A 184 8.29 9.79 -0.28
CA GLN A 184 9.37 9.28 0.56
C GLN A 184 8.88 8.95 1.96
N GLN A 185 9.60 8.02 2.56
CA GLN A 185 9.46 7.44 3.88
C GLN A 185 9.44 8.48 5.01
N SER A 186 8.61 8.20 6.01
CA SER A 186 8.90 8.57 7.40
C SER A 186 8.76 7.31 8.25
N GLN A 187 9.90 6.75 8.66
CA GLN A 187 9.97 5.76 9.73
C GLN A 187 9.85 6.47 11.07
N GLY A 188 9.03 5.92 11.96
CA GLY A 188 9.01 6.28 13.37
C GLY A 188 9.92 5.37 14.19
N GLY A 189 10.23 5.81 15.41
CA GLY A 189 10.89 5.01 16.43
C GLY A 189 10.46 5.49 17.82
N ILE A 190 9.84 4.59 18.56
CA ILE A 190 9.44 4.67 19.97
C ILE A 190 10.62 4.17 20.81
N ALA A 191 10.86 4.75 21.99
CA ALA A 191 11.35 3.97 23.13
C ALA A 191 11.03 4.68 24.46
N ASP A 192 10.41 3.90 25.35
CA ASP A 192 10.15 4.17 26.75
C ASP A 192 10.99 3.18 27.58
N GLY A 193 11.36 3.57 28.80
CA GLY A 193 11.51 2.66 29.93
C GLY A 193 12.83 1.91 30.11
N ASN A 194 13.74 2.53 30.86
CA ASN A 194 14.94 1.97 31.47
C ASN A 194 14.60 1.17 32.75
N VAL A 195 15.03 -0.10 32.85
CA VAL A 195 15.29 -0.81 34.12
C VAL A 195 16.57 -1.61 33.95
N GLY A 196 17.50 -1.39 34.89
CA GLY A 196 18.91 -1.74 34.78
C GLY A 196 19.27 -3.22 34.97
N GLY A 197 20.48 -3.53 34.52
CA GLY A 197 21.18 -4.79 34.71
C GLY A 197 22.29 -4.90 33.67
N ALA A 198 23.54 -4.84 34.12
CA ALA A 198 24.75 -4.70 33.31
C ALA A 198 24.82 -5.64 32.09
N GLY A 199 25.03 -5.05 30.91
CA GLY A 199 25.26 -5.74 29.65
C GLY A 199 25.69 -4.74 28.58
N LEU A 200 26.97 -4.78 28.20
CA LEU A 200 27.58 -3.94 27.18
C LEU A 200 26.76 -3.98 25.88
N THR A 201 26.31 -2.82 25.39
CA THR A 201 25.61 -2.70 24.10
C THR A 201 26.34 -1.75 23.16
N PHE A 202 26.88 -2.33 22.09
CA PHE A 202 27.38 -1.69 20.87
C PHE A 202 26.21 -1.00 20.14
N SER A 203 25.86 0.24 20.50
CA SER A 203 25.05 1.18 19.71
C SER A 203 24.75 2.46 20.51
N LYS A 204 25.76 3.30 20.70
CA LYS A 204 25.53 4.75 20.76
C LYS A 204 26.38 5.38 19.66
N VAL A 205 25.84 5.35 18.45
CA VAL A 205 26.20 6.36 17.46
C VAL A 205 25.53 7.64 17.95
N ASP A 206 26.34 8.53 18.52
CA ASP A 206 25.91 9.88 18.87
C ASP A 206 25.77 10.64 17.55
N PHE A 207 24.54 10.85 17.09
CA PHE A 207 24.28 11.83 16.04
C PHE A 207 24.36 13.20 16.69
N GLY A 208 25.61 13.63 16.92
CA GLY A 208 25.94 15.00 17.25
C GLY A 208 25.16 15.90 16.30
N ASN A 209 24.20 16.61 16.88
CA ASN A 209 23.53 17.72 16.25
C ASN A 209 24.64 18.65 15.73
N GLY A 210 24.90 18.59 14.44
CA GLY A 210 25.84 19.47 13.76
C GLY A 210 25.40 20.89 14.02
N ALA A 211 25.99 21.52 15.01
CA ALA A 211 26.01 22.95 15.21
C ALA A 211 26.82 23.58 14.07
N SER A 212 26.32 23.45 12.84
CA SER A 212 26.78 24.21 11.69
C SER A 212 26.15 25.60 11.78
N ASN A 213 26.81 26.48 12.52
CA ASN A 213 26.92 27.90 12.21
C ASN A 213 25.66 28.62 11.66
N SER A 214 24.49 28.41 12.28
CA SER A 214 23.25 29.16 11.99
C SER A 214 22.90 30.16 13.10
N ASP A 215 23.89 30.57 13.88
CA ASP A 215 23.77 31.53 14.98
C ASP A 215 23.69 33.00 14.51
N ARG A 216 22.96 33.25 13.42
CA ARG A 216 22.66 34.63 12.97
C ARG A 216 21.20 34.92 12.66
N ARG A 217 20.29 33.97 12.87
CA ARG A 217 18.85 34.28 12.98
C ARG A 217 18.22 33.29 13.95
N LYS A 218 18.14 33.64 15.25
CA LYS A 218 16.98 33.29 16.08
C LYS A 218 15.75 33.93 15.42
N GLY A 219 15.32 33.33 14.31
CA GLY A 219 14.21 33.82 13.51
C GLY A 219 12.97 33.70 14.37
N LYS A 220 12.27 34.82 14.54
CA LYS A 220 10.95 34.86 15.17
C LYS A 220 10.15 33.66 14.63
N HIS A 221 9.62 32.84 15.54
CA HIS A 221 8.85 31.66 15.16
C HIS A 221 7.76 32.11 14.18
N LYS A 222 7.60 31.39 13.06
CA LYS A 222 6.55 31.72 12.09
C LYS A 222 5.21 31.67 12.81
N LEU A 223 4.39 32.71 12.66
CA LEU A 223 3.07 32.78 13.28
C LEU A 223 2.27 31.52 12.98
N SER A 224 1.52 31.05 13.97
CA SER A 224 0.66 29.89 13.77
C SER A 224 -0.38 30.21 12.69
N LYS A 225 -0.88 29.19 12.01
CA LYS A 225 -1.91 29.38 10.98
C LYS A 225 -3.20 29.99 11.53
N ALA A 226 -3.47 29.81 12.82
CA ALA A 226 -4.59 30.44 13.51
C ALA A 226 -4.31 31.94 13.75
N GLU A 227 -3.09 32.30 14.15
CA GLU A 227 -2.67 33.71 14.27
C GLU A 227 -2.70 34.41 12.91
N LEU A 228 -2.17 33.78 11.85
CA LEU A 228 -2.25 34.30 10.47
C LEU A 228 -3.69 34.51 10.02
N LEU A 229 -4.62 33.63 10.44
CA LEU A 229 -6.05 33.80 10.13
C LEU A 229 -6.62 35.02 10.86
N GLN A 230 -6.28 35.19 12.14
CA GLN A 230 -6.73 36.34 12.92
C GLN A 230 -6.17 37.65 12.37
N GLU A 231 -4.90 37.67 11.98
CA GLU A 231 -4.27 38.83 11.36
C GLU A 231 -4.88 39.15 10.00
N ALA A 232 -5.11 38.14 9.15
CA ALA A 232 -5.80 38.29 7.87
C ALA A 232 -7.25 38.80 8.03
N GLU A 233 -7.99 38.29 9.01
CA GLU A 233 -9.36 38.74 9.31
C GLU A 233 -9.38 40.16 9.86
N LYS A 234 -8.44 40.52 10.74
CA LYS A 234 -8.27 41.90 11.24
C LYS A 234 -7.92 42.86 10.10
N ARG A 235 -7.00 42.48 9.23
CA ARG A 235 -6.61 43.28 8.06
C ARG A 235 -7.79 43.48 7.10
N GLN A 236 -8.54 42.41 6.82
CA GLN A 236 -9.76 42.48 6.01
C GLN A 236 -10.84 43.37 6.66
N ALA A 237 -10.99 43.31 7.99
CA ALA A 237 -11.95 44.14 8.72
C ALA A 237 -11.53 45.62 8.73
N GLN A 238 -10.24 45.92 8.88
CA GLN A 238 -9.69 47.29 8.82
C GLN A 238 -9.87 47.90 7.44
N GLN A 239 -9.62 47.15 6.37
CA GLN A 239 -9.92 47.55 4.98
C GLN A 239 -11.42 47.77 4.76
N GLY A 240 -12.28 46.98 5.42
CA GLY A 240 -13.74 47.13 5.34
C GLY A 240 -14.30 48.33 6.13
N ALA A 241 -13.63 48.75 7.19
CA ALA A 241 -14.07 49.79 8.12
C ALA A 241 -13.51 51.20 7.82
N GLY A 242 -12.43 51.31 7.04
CA GLY A 242 -11.92 52.58 6.51
C GLY A 242 -12.91 53.20 5.52
N GLY A 243 -13.56 54.30 5.91
CA GLY A 243 -14.72 54.88 5.23
C GLY A 243 -14.44 55.54 3.87
N GLY A 244 -15.48 55.54 3.03
CA GLY A 244 -15.77 56.59 2.03
C GLY A 244 -14.85 56.73 0.81
N GLY A 245 -15.21 56.06 -0.29
CA GLY A 245 -15.12 56.57 -1.68
C GLY A 245 -13.75 56.75 -2.36
N GLY A 246 -12.72 57.24 -1.66
CA GLY A 246 -11.41 57.59 -2.26
C GLY A 246 -10.21 57.12 -1.45
N ALA A 247 -10.16 57.44 -0.15
CA ALA A 247 -9.05 57.04 0.73
C ALA A 247 -8.95 55.52 0.94
N ARG A 248 -10.08 54.80 0.79
CA ARG A 248 -10.12 53.34 0.85
C ARG A 248 -9.38 52.68 -0.30
N GLY A 249 -9.50 53.22 -1.51
CA GLY A 249 -8.81 52.69 -2.69
C GLY A 249 -7.29 52.85 -2.56
N GLU A 250 -6.86 54.00 -2.08
CA GLU A 250 -5.43 54.33 -1.95
C GLU A 250 -4.73 53.48 -0.88
N GLY A 251 -5.37 53.25 0.27
CA GLY A 251 -4.85 52.36 1.31
C GLY A 251 -4.85 50.89 0.89
N GLU A 252 -5.94 50.40 0.28
CA GLU A 252 -6.00 49.03 -0.27
C GLU A 252 -4.95 48.80 -1.35
N GLU A 253 -4.72 49.81 -2.20
CA GLU A 253 -3.72 49.79 -3.26
C GLU A 253 -2.30 49.75 -2.68
N GLN A 254 -1.95 50.63 -1.73
CA GLN A 254 -0.63 50.61 -1.07
C GLN A 254 -0.35 49.26 -0.39
N GLU A 255 -1.34 48.67 0.26
CA GLU A 255 -1.21 47.35 0.86
C GLU A 255 -1.04 46.24 -0.18
N ALA A 256 -1.77 46.30 -1.29
CA ALA A 256 -1.65 45.36 -2.40
C ALA A 256 -0.26 45.44 -3.07
N TRP A 257 0.25 46.64 -3.31
CA TRP A 257 1.61 46.88 -3.81
C TRP A 257 2.67 46.41 -2.82
N GLY A 258 2.49 46.69 -1.52
CA GLY A 258 3.38 46.19 -0.47
C GLY A 258 3.42 44.66 -0.41
N ALA A 259 2.27 44.00 -0.54
CA ALA A 259 2.19 42.54 -0.60
C ALA A 259 2.79 41.98 -1.90
N ALA A 260 2.60 42.66 -3.03
CA ALA A 260 3.21 42.28 -4.31
C ALA A 260 4.74 42.40 -4.26
N LEU A 261 5.26 43.47 -3.66
CA LEU A 261 6.69 43.71 -3.50
C LEU A 261 7.34 42.67 -2.57
N LYS A 262 6.70 42.31 -1.45
CA LYS A 262 7.13 41.20 -0.59
C LYS A 262 7.15 39.86 -1.33
N ARG A 263 6.14 39.58 -2.16
CA ARG A 263 6.12 38.37 -3.00
C ARG A 263 7.24 38.38 -4.04
N ALA A 264 7.51 39.53 -4.68
CA ALA A 264 8.59 39.70 -5.65
C ALA A 264 9.97 39.55 -4.99
N GLN A 265 10.13 39.99 -3.75
CA GLN A 265 11.30 39.76 -2.90
C GLN A 265 11.49 38.26 -2.54
N GLY A 266 10.49 37.41 -2.80
CA GLY A 266 10.51 35.98 -2.51
C GLY A 266 9.92 35.59 -1.15
N GLU A 267 9.30 36.54 -0.42
CA GLU A 267 8.60 36.25 0.82
C GLU A 267 7.25 35.55 0.55
N LYS A 268 6.98 34.46 1.28
CA LYS A 268 5.72 33.71 1.17
C LYS A 268 4.63 34.39 2.02
N VAL A 269 3.87 35.26 1.37
CA VAL A 269 2.78 36.03 1.98
C VAL A 269 1.49 35.19 2.07
N PHE A 270 0.89 35.08 3.25
CA PHE A 270 -0.28 34.23 3.54
C PHE A 270 -1.47 35.04 4.10
N ASP A 271 -2.01 35.94 3.29
CA ASP A 271 -3.01 36.93 3.78
C ASP A 271 -4.48 36.53 3.51
N ASP A 272 -4.73 35.44 2.76
CA ASP A 272 -6.08 35.06 2.35
C ASP A 272 -6.82 34.24 3.43
N PRO A 273 -7.88 34.77 4.09
CA PRO A 273 -8.56 34.06 5.17
C PRO A 273 -9.27 32.80 4.68
N LYS A 274 -9.82 32.81 3.46
CA LYS A 274 -10.45 31.63 2.84
C LYS A 274 -9.46 30.48 2.63
N LEU A 275 -8.23 30.78 2.22
CA LEU A 275 -7.19 29.76 2.00
C LEU A 275 -6.64 29.22 3.33
N LEU A 276 -6.45 30.09 4.33
CA LEU A 276 -6.05 29.71 5.68
C LEU A 276 -7.07 28.77 6.32
N ARG A 277 -8.37 29.09 6.26
CA ARG A 277 -9.46 28.21 6.73
C ARG A 277 -9.46 26.86 6.01
N LYS A 278 -9.34 26.84 4.67
CA LYS A 278 -9.27 25.59 3.88
C LYS A 278 -8.09 24.74 4.29
N SER A 279 -6.94 25.36 4.50
CA SER A 279 -5.72 24.66 4.86
C SER A 279 -5.78 24.14 6.31
N MET A 280 -6.37 24.86 7.25
CA MET A 280 -6.67 24.32 8.60
C MET A 280 -7.61 23.12 8.54
N LYS A 281 -8.67 23.17 7.72
CA LYS A 281 -9.57 22.02 7.52
C LYS A 281 -8.83 20.80 6.95
N LYS A 282 -7.90 20.99 6.02
CA LYS A 282 -7.05 19.92 5.48
C LYS A 282 -6.17 19.31 6.58
N GLU A 283 -5.51 20.14 7.38
CA GLU A 283 -4.68 19.70 8.50
C GLU A 283 -5.48 18.93 9.55
N ALA A 284 -6.66 19.44 9.94
CA ALA A 284 -7.56 18.75 10.85
C ALA A 284 -7.97 17.37 10.32
N LYS A 285 -8.37 17.28 9.03
CA LYS A 285 -8.70 16.00 8.39
C LYS A 285 -7.50 15.04 8.34
N MET A 286 -6.30 15.56 8.10
CA MET A 286 -5.08 14.74 8.11
C MET A 286 -4.75 14.25 9.53
N LYS A 287 -4.87 15.10 10.56
CA LYS A 287 -4.71 14.71 11.96
C LYS A 287 -5.73 13.65 12.37
N GLN A 288 -7.00 13.82 11.99
CA GLN A 288 -8.05 12.80 12.22
C GLN A 288 -7.69 11.47 11.56
N LYS A 289 -7.27 11.46 10.29
CA LYS A 289 -6.83 10.23 9.61
C LYS A 289 -5.65 9.57 10.32
N LYS A 290 -4.64 10.36 10.71
CA LYS A 290 -3.46 9.87 11.43
C LYS A 290 -3.85 9.27 12.79
N SER A 291 -4.74 9.94 13.52
CA SER A 291 -5.26 9.46 14.82
C SER A 291 -6.04 8.16 14.67
N LYS A 292 -6.94 8.04 13.68
CA LYS A 292 -7.65 6.79 13.40
C LYS A 292 -6.70 5.63 13.10
N VAL A 293 -5.73 5.84 12.20
CA VAL A 293 -4.73 4.81 11.87
C VAL A 293 -3.87 4.45 13.08
N TRP A 294 -3.56 5.41 13.95
CA TRP A 294 -2.83 5.14 15.18
C TRP A 294 -3.65 4.29 16.15
N ASN A 295 -4.92 4.62 16.34
CA ASN A 295 -5.83 3.84 17.19
C ASN A 295 -6.03 2.42 16.65
N GLU A 296 -6.23 2.25 15.34
CA GLU A 296 -6.31 0.92 14.70
C GLU A 296 -5.03 0.09 14.96
N ARG A 297 -3.85 0.72 14.97
CA ARG A 297 -2.59 0.03 15.31
C ARG A 297 -2.55 -0.40 16.77
N LEU A 298 -2.97 0.46 17.68
CA LEU A 298 -3.04 0.15 19.12
C LEU A 298 -4.04 -0.97 19.39
N GLU A 299 -5.23 -0.94 18.77
CA GLU A 299 -6.23 -1.99 18.88
C GLU A 299 -5.71 -3.32 18.36
N LYS A 300 -5.08 -3.34 17.18
CA LYS A 300 -4.47 -4.56 16.64
C LYS A 300 -3.36 -5.11 17.54
N GLN A 301 -2.58 -4.24 18.19
CA GLN A 301 -1.58 -4.65 19.16
C GLN A 301 -2.23 -5.28 20.39
N LYS A 302 -3.29 -4.66 20.94
CA LYS A 302 -4.07 -5.18 22.07
C LYS A 302 -4.71 -6.52 21.74
N GLU A 303 -5.39 -6.62 20.59
CA GLU A 303 -5.98 -7.88 20.11
C GLU A 303 -4.91 -8.98 19.98
N GLY A 304 -3.73 -8.64 19.45
CA GLY A 304 -2.61 -9.57 19.36
C GLY A 304 -2.08 -10.03 20.73
N GLN A 305 -2.07 -9.14 21.73
CA GLN A 305 -1.71 -9.47 23.12
C GLN A 305 -2.79 -10.35 23.76
N GLU A 306 -4.06 -9.98 23.65
CA GLU A 306 -5.20 -10.70 24.19
C GLU A 306 -5.33 -12.10 23.57
N ALA A 307 -5.17 -12.24 22.26
CA ALA A 307 -5.19 -13.54 21.59
C ALA A 307 -4.09 -14.47 22.10
N LYS A 308 -2.87 -13.95 22.35
CA LYS A 308 -1.79 -14.73 22.96
C LYS A 308 -2.12 -15.13 24.41
N GLN A 309 -2.67 -14.19 25.19
CA GLN A 309 -3.10 -14.49 26.55
C GLN A 309 -4.24 -15.51 26.60
N ALA A 310 -5.23 -15.42 25.70
CA ALA A 310 -6.32 -16.38 25.57
C ALA A 310 -5.81 -17.77 25.20
N LYS A 311 -4.86 -17.89 24.27
CA LYS A 311 -4.17 -19.16 23.97
C LYS A 311 -3.44 -19.73 25.19
N ARG A 312 -2.79 -18.86 25.99
CA ARG A 312 -2.15 -19.30 27.23
C ARG A 312 -3.18 -19.81 28.25
N ARG A 313 -4.29 -19.08 28.44
CA ARG A 313 -5.38 -19.47 29.35
C ARG A 313 -5.99 -20.81 28.96
N THR A 314 -6.32 -21.00 27.69
CA THR A 314 -6.87 -22.27 27.17
C THR A 314 -5.89 -23.44 27.34
N ASN A 315 -4.59 -23.24 27.07
CA ASN A 315 -3.58 -24.27 27.28
C ASN A 315 -3.37 -24.62 28.77
N LEU A 316 -3.40 -23.62 29.66
CA LEU A 316 -3.35 -23.84 31.11
C LEU A 316 -4.59 -24.58 31.60
N GLN A 317 -5.77 -24.17 31.13
CA GLN A 317 -7.03 -24.83 31.46
C GLN A 317 -7.02 -26.29 31.02
N ARG A 318 -6.58 -26.57 29.79
CA ARG A 318 -6.40 -27.95 29.29
C ARG A 318 -5.47 -28.77 30.17
N ARG A 319 -4.37 -28.19 30.68
CA ARG A 319 -3.46 -28.87 31.62
C ARG A 319 -4.12 -29.14 32.97
N VAL A 320 -4.90 -28.19 33.48
CA VAL A 320 -5.66 -28.35 34.73
C VAL A 320 -6.70 -29.45 34.58
N ASP A 321 -7.47 -29.44 33.49
CA ASP A 321 -8.52 -30.41 33.24
C ASP A 321 -7.93 -31.81 33.00
N ALA A 322 -6.83 -31.94 32.25
CA ALA A 322 -6.12 -33.22 32.11
C ALA A 322 -5.66 -33.78 33.48
N LYS A 323 -5.20 -32.93 34.41
CA LYS A 323 -4.85 -33.36 35.77
C LYS A 323 -6.09 -33.81 36.56
N LYS A 324 -7.23 -33.13 36.41
CA LYS A 324 -8.50 -33.53 37.05
C LYS A 324 -8.99 -34.87 36.49
N GLU A 325 -9.00 -35.04 35.18
CA GLU A 325 -9.39 -36.29 34.52
C GLU A 325 -8.45 -37.45 34.88
N ALA A 326 -7.14 -37.23 34.96
CA ALA A 326 -6.21 -38.25 35.43
C ALA A 326 -6.47 -38.66 36.89
N LYS A 327 -6.86 -37.72 37.77
CA LYS A 327 -7.27 -38.04 39.15
C LYS A 327 -8.58 -38.81 39.19
N LYS A 328 -9.57 -38.43 38.37
CA LYS A 328 -10.85 -39.16 38.22
C LYS A 328 -10.62 -40.58 37.71
N ALA A 329 -9.86 -40.75 36.63
CA ALA A 329 -9.52 -42.05 36.07
C ALA A 329 -8.76 -42.94 37.07
N LYS A 330 -7.84 -42.38 37.88
CA LYS A 330 -7.22 -43.13 38.98
C LYS A 330 -8.22 -43.56 40.05
N ARG A 331 -9.18 -42.70 40.42
CA ARG A 331 -10.25 -43.03 41.38
C ARG A 331 -11.18 -44.11 40.83
N GLU A 332 -11.59 -44.01 39.57
CA GLU A 332 -12.43 -44.99 38.89
C GLU A 332 -11.71 -46.33 38.71
N LYS A 333 -10.44 -46.32 38.30
CA LYS A 333 -9.62 -47.54 38.22
C LYS A 333 -9.45 -48.23 39.58
N LYS A 334 -9.32 -47.45 40.67
CA LYS A 334 -9.32 -48.00 42.04
C LYS A 334 -10.69 -48.58 42.40
N LEU A 335 -11.77 -47.90 42.03
CA LEU A 335 -13.15 -48.35 42.26
C LEU A 335 -13.53 -49.60 41.42
N LEU A 336 -12.85 -49.81 40.28
CA LEU A 336 -13.06 -50.91 39.35
C LEU A 336 -12.01 -52.04 39.48
N ARG A 337 -11.05 -51.93 40.42
CA ARG A 337 -10.05 -52.98 40.66
C ARG A 337 -10.76 -54.22 41.22
N ALA A 338 -10.77 -55.32 40.46
CA ALA A 338 -11.24 -56.61 40.93
C ALA A 338 -10.37 -57.08 42.11
N GLY A 339 -10.94 -57.18 43.31
CA GLY A 339 -10.28 -57.86 44.42
C GLY A 339 -10.56 -57.38 45.85
N PHE A 340 -11.24 -56.27 46.10
CA PHE A 340 -11.47 -55.83 47.51
C PHE A 340 -12.78 -55.07 47.72
N GLU A 341 -13.92 -55.73 47.48
CA GLU A 341 -15.29 -55.17 47.45
C GLU A 341 -15.63 -54.44 46.14
N GLY A 342 -16.22 -55.18 45.18
CA GLY A 342 -16.82 -54.59 44.00
C GLY A 342 -17.90 -53.56 44.36
N ARG A 343 -17.99 -52.47 43.57
CA ARG A 343 -18.96 -51.38 43.57
C ARG A 343 -20.23 -51.67 44.42
N LYS A 344 -20.25 -51.25 45.70
CA LYS A 344 -21.45 -51.32 46.56
C LYS A 344 -22.56 -50.49 45.94
N LYS A 345 -23.55 -51.15 45.32
CA LYS A 345 -24.62 -50.54 44.50
C LYS A 345 -25.72 -49.87 45.34
N THR A 346 -25.58 -49.80 46.67
CA THR A 346 -26.74 -49.58 47.56
C THR A 346 -26.57 -48.52 48.65
N PHE A 347 -25.54 -47.67 48.64
CA PHE A 347 -25.34 -46.65 49.69
C PHE A 347 -25.51 -45.20 49.19
N ILE A 348 -26.55 -44.93 48.40
CA ILE A 348 -27.03 -43.56 48.19
C ILE A 348 -28.49 -43.53 48.66
N THR A 349 -28.66 -43.02 49.87
CA THR A 349 -29.92 -42.63 50.49
C THR A 349 -30.68 -41.69 49.54
N THR A 350 -31.75 -42.17 48.92
CA THR A 350 -32.77 -41.29 48.31
C THR A 350 -33.56 -40.65 49.46
N PRO A 351 -33.60 -39.32 49.61
CA PRO A 351 -34.51 -38.71 50.57
C PRO A 351 -35.95 -39.00 50.13
N SER A 352 -36.69 -39.74 50.95
CA SER A 352 -38.12 -40.01 50.76
C SER A 352 -38.87 -38.69 50.52
N PRO A 353 -39.73 -38.59 49.48
CA PRO A 353 -40.55 -37.39 49.30
C PRO A 353 -41.52 -37.26 50.47
N LYS A 354 -41.58 -36.07 51.09
CA LYS A 354 -42.55 -35.75 52.15
C LYS A 354 -43.97 -35.82 51.57
N PRO A 355 -44.94 -36.42 52.27
CA PRO A 355 -46.32 -36.47 51.80
C PRO A 355 -46.95 -35.06 51.80
N PRO A 356 -47.89 -34.78 50.88
CA PRO A 356 -48.59 -33.50 50.83
C PRO A 356 -49.47 -33.34 52.08
N LYS A 357 -49.38 -32.16 52.71
CA LYS A 357 -50.24 -31.78 53.83
C LYS A 357 -51.68 -31.61 53.30
N SER A 358 -52.60 -32.38 53.86
CA SER A 358 -54.05 -32.23 53.74
C SER A 358 -54.55 -30.99 54.44
#